data_AF-A0AAV0NCX3-F1
#
_entry.id   AF-A0AAV0NCX3-F1
#
_cell.length_a   1.000
_cell.length_b   1.000
_cell.length_c   1.000
_cell.angle_alpha   90.00
_cell.angle_beta   90.00
_cell.angle_gamma   90.00
#
_symmetry.space_group_name_H-M   'P 1'
#
loop_
_entity.id
_entity.type
_entity.pdbx_description
1 polymer ?
#
loop_
_entity_poly.entity_id
_entity_poly.type
_entity_poly.pdbx_seq_one_letter_code
_entity_poly.pdbx_strand_id
1 'polypeptide(L)'
;MVKKEAVEEDDVEAFLASLDPKSKCCPPEVVAKLIQSRAIGCITALLERKIAHNRLDIRGPVGNCQLPLHYAAKLGFHEAIELLIRHWVRPYHVFSSFEPKELETSAIDYALETSCNEWNKKMEESQSGGGALLLTDLILWLPEWISSADNFNWWHTVKLLGRAKDKDLEMKIFRYARNGQAAKLLWLLFAVPDRVLSPTFLHCLTRRLELQHSRLEDYSLRDFLTSQLAFVVADIRWCSDGDDPQLIKSLEEKRSILTSSLLLLEVFQKAGTQLSNLIPILLEKEKQHLSSSPIAQQVQTILEGAGIPLTSLNCPIISTQDSEINYPYPSGPANRNMMHGHW
;
A
#
# COMPACT_ATOMS: atom_id res chain seq x y z
N MET A 1 -32.44 6.07 19.50
CA MET A 1 -31.88 5.05 18.59
C MET A 1 -31.92 5.65 17.20
N VAL A 2 -30.77 5.76 16.53
CA VAL A 2 -30.69 6.43 15.22
C VAL A 2 -31.57 5.69 14.22
N LYS A 3 -32.35 6.43 13.42
CA LYS A 3 -33.19 5.82 12.39
C LYS A 3 -32.29 5.24 11.30
N LYS A 4 -32.38 3.93 11.09
CA LYS A 4 -31.57 3.20 10.10
C LYS A 4 -31.77 3.77 8.69
N GLU A 5 -33.02 4.04 8.32
CA GLU A 5 -33.43 4.60 7.03
C GLU A 5 -32.75 5.95 6.76
N ALA A 6 -32.72 6.85 7.76
CA ALA A 6 -32.08 8.16 7.61
C ALA A 6 -30.58 8.06 7.31
N VAL A 7 -29.89 7.05 7.86
CA VAL A 7 -28.47 6.82 7.58
C VAL A 7 -28.28 6.14 6.21
N GLU A 8 -29.19 5.26 5.80
CA GLU A 8 -29.09 4.57 4.50
C GLU A 8 -29.43 5.47 3.32
N GLU A 9 -30.29 6.46 3.52
CA GLU A 9 -30.67 7.47 2.53
C GLU A 9 -29.80 8.74 2.57
N ASP A 10 -28.87 8.82 3.52
CA ASP A 10 -28.08 10.02 3.81
C ASP A 10 -28.95 11.28 4.07
N ASP A 11 -30.14 11.08 4.65
CA ASP A 11 -31.05 12.15 5.04
C ASP A 11 -30.53 12.83 6.31
N VAL A 12 -29.80 13.93 6.08
CA VAL A 12 -29.18 14.73 7.13
C VAL A 12 -30.20 15.19 8.16
N GLU A 13 -31.34 15.73 7.75
CA GLU A 13 -32.31 16.32 8.68
C GLU A 13 -32.96 15.25 9.55
N ALA A 14 -33.39 14.13 8.95
CA ALA A 14 -33.95 13.01 9.70
C ALA A 14 -32.91 12.35 10.62
N PHE A 15 -31.66 12.27 10.16
CA PHE A 15 -30.54 11.78 10.95
C PHE A 15 -30.30 12.67 12.17
N LEU A 16 -30.15 13.99 11.98
CA LEU A 16 -29.92 14.95 13.06
C LEU A 16 -31.06 14.96 14.08
N ALA A 17 -32.32 14.90 13.62
CA ALA A 17 -33.49 14.83 14.48
C ALA A 17 -33.55 13.53 15.33
N SER A 18 -32.85 12.48 14.91
CA SER A 18 -32.82 11.19 15.61
C SER A 18 -31.70 11.08 16.67
N LEU A 19 -30.78 12.05 16.70
CA LEU A 19 -29.68 12.07 17.66
C LEU A 19 -30.17 12.55 19.04
N ASP A 20 -29.61 11.96 20.11
CA ASP A 20 -29.92 12.40 21.47
C ASP A 20 -29.27 13.76 21.74
N PRO A 21 -30.04 14.84 21.96
CA PRO A 21 -29.47 16.17 22.18
C PRO A 21 -28.63 16.27 23.47
N LYS A 22 -28.78 15.32 24.39
CA LYS A 22 -28.02 15.28 25.64
C LYS A 22 -26.65 14.64 25.50
N SER A 23 -26.41 13.88 24.43
CA SER A 23 -25.12 13.21 24.22
C SER A 23 -24.07 14.18 23.69
N LYS A 24 -22.87 14.11 24.27
CA LYS A 24 -21.74 14.97 23.89
C LYS A 24 -21.04 14.48 22.62
N CYS A 25 -21.01 13.16 22.41
CA CYS A 25 -20.32 12.52 21.30
C CYS A 25 -21.26 11.57 20.56
N CYS A 26 -21.06 11.43 19.26
CA CYS A 26 -21.74 10.42 18.47
C CYS A 26 -21.23 9.02 18.88
N PRO A 27 -22.11 8.03 19.17
CA PRO A 27 -21.68 6.69 19.53
C PRO A 27 -20.84 6.02 18.41
N PRO A 28 -19.75 5.30 18.74
CA PRO A 28 -18.92 4.56 17.79
C PRO A 28 -19.68 3.72 16.75
N GLU A 29 -20.77 3.07 17.16
CA GLU A 29 -21.59 2.20 16.33
C GLU A 29 -22.34 3.00 15.26
N VAL A 30 -22.79 4.21 15.61
CA VAL A 30 -23.43 5.13 14.67
C VAL A 30 -22.42 5.60 13.64
N VAL A 31 -21.20 5.94 14.05
CA VAL A 31 -20.12 6.33 13.14
C VAL A 31 -19.76 5.21 12.17
N ALA A 32 -19.60 3.99 12.68
CA ALA A 32 -19.34 2.82 11.84
C ALA A 32 -20.46 2.65 10.79
N LYS A 33 -21.72 2.76 11.21
CA LYS A 33 -22.87 2.63 10.31
C LYS A 33 -22.92 3.74 9.26
N LEU A 34 -22.62 4.98 9.62
CA LEU A 34 -22.53 6.11 8.67
C LEU A 34 -21.47 5.85 7.58
N ILE A 35 -20.28 5.40 7.99
CA ILE A 35 -19.19 5.09 7.04
C ILE A 35 -19.58 3.89 6.17
N GLN A 36 -20.16 2.84 6.75
CA GLN A 36 -20.60 1.65 6.04
C GLN A 36 -21.70 1.94 5.01
N SER A 37 -22.67 2.78 5.38
CA SER A 37 -23.77 3.22 4.53
C SER A 37 -23.36 4.33 3.54
N ARG A 38 -22.09 4.76 3.54
CA ARG A 38 -21.58 5.85 2.70
C ARG A 38 -22.36 7.18 2.85
N ALA A 39 -22.87 7.46 4.05
CA ALA A 39 -23.70 8.63 4.37
C ALA A 39 -22.86 9.91 4.54
N ILE A 40 -22.32 10.43 3.44
CA ILE A 40 -21.33 11.53 3.46
C ILE A 40 -21.92 12.83 3.98
N GLY A 41 -23.18 13.15 3.67
CA GLY A 41 -23.89 14.33 4.15
C GLY A 41 -24.03 14.30 5.66
N CYS A 42 -24.41 13.14 6.21
CA CYS A 42 -24.53 12.94 7.64
C CYS A 42 -23.17 13.02 8.35
N ILE A 43 -22.11 12.41 7.80
CA ILE A 43 -20.73 12.53 8.34
C ILE A 43 -20.28 14.00 8.34
N THR A 44 -20.54 14.72 7.25
CA THR A 44 -20.22 16.14 7.09
C THR A 44 -20.93 16.98 8.15
N ALA A 45 -22.23 16.75 8.36
CA ALA A 45 -22.99 17.47 9.39
C ALA A 45 -22.42 17.28 10.80
N LEU A 46 -21.94 16.07 11.14
CA LEU A 46 -21.31 15.79 12.44
C LEU A 46 -19.93 16.46 12.58
N LEU A 47 -19.15 16.54 11.50
CA LEU A 47 -17.79 17.11 11.50
C LEU A 47 -17.78 18.64 11.46
N GLU A 48 -18.65 19.25 10.67
CA GLU A 48 -18.75 20.70 10.49
C GLU A 48 -19.46 21.42 11.65
N ARG A 49 -19.83 20.68 12.71
CA ARG A 49 -20.47 21.23 13.92
C ARG A 49 -21.75 22.01 13.61
N LYS A 50 -22.56 21.53 12.67
CA LYS A 50 -23.96 22.00 12.53
C LYS A 50 -24.80 21.74 13.78
N ILE A 51 -24.24 21.03 14.76
CA ILE A 51 -24.82 20.74 16.07
C ILE A 51 -23.81 21.08 17.17
N ALA A 52 -24.27 21.75 18.23
CA ALA A 52 -23.44 22.06 19.40
C ALA A 52 -23.06 20.82 20.22
N HIS A 53 -23.78 19.72 20.04
CA HIS A 53 -23.72 18.43 20.75
C HIS A 53 -23.56 17.28 19.73
N ASN A 54 -23.26 16.04 20.16
CA ASN A 54 -22.98 14.89 19.28
C ASN A 54 -21.83 15.07 18.30
N ARG A 55 -20.70 15.61 18.75
CA ARG A 55 -19.52 15.72 17.88
C ARG A 55 -19.02 14.33 17.47
N LEU A 56 -18.56 14.22 16.24
CA LEU A 56 -17.83 13.03 15.80
C LEU A 56 -16.51 12.96 16.56
N ASP A 57 -16.36 11.97 17.44
CA ASP A 57 -15.05 11.69 18.03
C ASP A 57 -14.20 10.93 17.02
N ILE A 58 -13.43 11.69 16.25
CA ILE A 58 -12.53 11.16 15.23
C ILE A 58 -11.34 10.38 15.79
N ARG A 59 -11.11 10.43 17.12
CA ARG A 59 -10.06 9.69 17.83
C ARG A 59 -10.60 8.52 18.62
N GLY A 60 -11.92 8.46 18.78
CA GLY A 60 -12.59 7.31 19.37
C GLY A 60 -12.54 6.12 18.42
N PRO A 61 -12.32 4.90 18.93
CA PRO A 61 -12.53 3.71 18.13
C PRO A 61 -13.97 3.61 17.65
N VAL A 62 -14.16 3.00 16.49
CA VAL A 62 -15.43 2.57 15.89
C VAL A 62 -15.46 1.06 15.76
N GLY A 63 -16.58 0.44 16.13
CA GLY A 63 -16.78 -1.01 16.04
C GLY A 63 -15.65 -1.82 16.70
N ASN A 64 -14.97 -2.66 15.90
CA ASN A 64 -13.82 -3.52 16.29
C ASN A 64 -12.55 -2.72 16.66
N CYS A 65 -12.70 -1.67 17.46
CA CYS A 65 -11.63 -0.80 17.94
C CYS A 65 -10.89 0.02 16.87
N GLN A 66 -11.34 0.07 15.62
CA GLN A 66 -10.65 0.79 14.55
C GLN A 66 -10.95 2.28 14.60
N LEU A 67 -10.01 3.18 14.27
CA LEU A 67 -10.40 4.60 14.13
C LEU A 67 -11.25 4.80 12.86
N PRO A 68 -12.14 5.83 12.81
CA PRO A 68 -12.98 6.12 11.65
C PRO A 68 -12.22 6.14 10.32
N LEU A 69 -11.00 6.67 10.31
CA LEU A 69 -10.16 6.71 9.11
C LEU A 69 -9.70 5.33 8.64
N HIS A 70 -9.39 4.41 9.56
CA HIS A 70 -8.98 3.04 9.21
C HIS A 70 -10.16 2.27 8.64
N TYR A 71 -11.35 2.46 9.24
CA TYR A 71 -12.57 1.83 8.76
C TYR A 71 -12.99 2.35 7.36
N ALA A 72 -12.92 3.67 7.15
CA ALA A 72 -13.16 4.26 5.84
C ALA A 72 -12.14 3.79 4.79
N ALA A 73 -10.87 3.67 5.16
CA ALA A 73 -9.81 3.17 4.28
C ALA A 73 -10.01 1.71 3.88
N LYS A 74 -10.41 0.84 4.82
CA LYS A 74 -10.77 -0.55 4.56
C LYS A 74 -11.89 -0.65 3.51
N LEU A 75 -12.92 0.20 3.62
CA LEU A 75 -14.06 0.20 2.71
C LEU A 75 -13.81 0.97 1.39
N GLY A 76 -12.63 1.56 1.21
CA GLY A 76 -12.31 2.39 0.05
C GLY A 76 -13.14 3.68 -0.03
N PHE A 77 -13.72 4.15 1.07
CA PHE A 77 -14.64 5.29 1.05
C PHE A 77 -13.89 6.62 1.01
N HIS A 78 -13.41 6.98 -0.18
CA HIS A 78 -12.47 8.07 -0.40
C HIS A 78 -13.00 9.45 -0.02
N GLU A 79 -14.31 9.72 -0.18
CA GLU A 79 -14.95 10.98 0.20
C GLU A 79 -14.91 11.16 1.72
N ALA A 80 -15.21 10.11 2.50
CA ALA A 80 -15.08 10.16 3.95
C ALA A 80 -13.61 10.31 4.38
N ILE A 81 -12.66 9.67 3.69
CA ILE A 81 -11.23 9.82 3.98
C ILE A 81 -10.78 11.27 3.76
N GLU A 82 -11.16 11.87 2.63
CA GLU A 82 -10.85 13.26 2.34
C GLU A 82 -11.41 14.19 3.42
N LEU A 83 -12.67 13.99 3.80
CA LEU A 83 -13.34 14.76 4.84
C LEU A 83 -12.65 14.57 6.22
N LEU A 84 -12.34 13.34 6.61
CA LEU A 84 -11.66 13.03 7.88
C LEU A 84 -10.25 13.64 7.95
N ILE A 85 -9.49 13.60 6.84
CA ILE A 85 -8.17 14.24 6.74
C ILE A 85 -8.31 15.76 6.88
N ARG A 86 -9.29 16.39 6.20
CA ARG A 86 -9.56 17.84 6.31
C ARG A 86 -9.88 18.26 7.74
N HIS A 87 -10.62 17.44 8.49
CA HIS A 87 -11.05 17.72 9.86
C HIS A 87 -10.08 17.23 10.95
N TRP A 88 -8.78 17.11 10.64
CA TRP A 88 -7.69 16.85 11.58
C TRP A 88 -7.59 15.43 12.14
N VAL A 89 -8.05 14.42 11.39
CA VAL A 89 -7.50 13.08 11.60
C VAL A 89 -6.09 13.07 11.04
N ARG A 90 -5.11 13.09 11.94
CA ARG A 90 -3.73 12.73 11.59
C ARG A 90 -3.78 11.30 11.01
N PRO A 91 -3.38 11.08 9.74
CA PRO A 91 -3.47 9.77 9.08
C PRO A 91 -2.71 8.65 9.80
N TYR A 92 -1.81 9.06 10.69
CA TYR A 92 -0.82 8.27 11.40
C TYR A 92 -1.19 8.03 12.87
N HIS A 93 -2.41 8.33 13.34
CA HIS A 93 -2.80 7.80 14.65
C HIS A 93 -2.89 6.30 14.52
N VAL A 94 -1.88 5.63 15.03
CA VAL A 94 -1.79 4.21 14.84
C VAL A 94 -2.66 3.49 15.85
N PHE A 95 -3.40 2.50 15.35
CA PHE A 95 -4.13 1.62 16.22
C PHE A 95 -3.15 0.57 16.77
N SER A 96 -2.88 0.65 18.08
CA SER A 96 -2.36 -0.51 18.82
C SER A 96 -3.58 -1.38 19.13
N SER A 97 -3.70 -2.52 18.47
CA SER A 97 -4.59 -3.55 18.99
C SER A 97 -4.10 -3.95 20.39
N PHE A 98 -5.00 -4.46 21.24
CA PHE A 98 -4.63 -4.96 22.56
C PHE A 98 -3.72 -6.20 22.49
N GLU A 99 -3.39 -6.68 21.28
CA GLU A 99 -2.45 -7.77 21.05
C GLU A 99 -1.05 -7.22 20.73
N PRO A 100 -0.04 -7.50 21.57
CA PRO A 100 1.29 -6.87 21.52
C PRO A 100 2.17 -7.28 20.31
N LYS A 101 1.59 -7.85 19.24
CA LYS A 101 2.31 -8.32 18.05
C LYS A 101 1.85 -7.71 16.73
N GLU A 102 0.68 -7.08 16.69
CA GLU A 102 0.28 -6.38 15.47
C GLU A 102 0.98 -5.02 15.45
N LEU A 103 2.04 -4.95 14.63
CA LEU A 103 2.63 -3.69 14.19
C LEU A 103 1.50 -2.74 13.83
N GLU A 104 1.28 -1.74 14.68
CA GLU A 104 0.77 -0.43 14.38
C GLU A 104 0.27 -0.26 12.91
N THR A 105 -0.93 -0.80 12.61
CA THR A 105 -1.50 -0.84 11.25
C THR A 105 -2.15 0.50 10.95
N SER A 106 -1.67 1.19 9.92
CA SER A 106 -2.24 2.49 9.52
C SER A 106 -3.42 2.33 8.57
N ALA A 107 -4.14 3.43 8.33
CA ALA A 107 -5.20 3.48 7.33
C ALA A 107 -4.72 3.06 5.92
N ILE A 108 -3.49 3.41 5.51
CA ILE A 108 -2.99 3.00 4.19
C ILE A 108 -2.71 1.49 4.11
N ASP A 109 -2.28 0.87 5.21
CA ASP A 109 -2.12 -0.58 5.28
C ASP A 109 -3.47 -1.27 5.10
N TYR A 110 -4.53 -0.79 5.77
CA TYR A 110 -5.88 -1.35 5.59
C TYR A 110 -6.41 -1.19 4.17
N ALA A 111 -6.19 -0.04 3.55
CA ALA A 111 -6.58 0.20 2.16
C ALA A 111 -5.88 -0.79 1.22
N LEU A 112 -4.54 -0.90 1.35
CA LEU A 112 -3.72 -1.77 0.52
C LEU A 112 -4.00 -3.26 0.75
N GLU A 113 -4.16 -3.67 2.01
CA GLU A 113 -4.49 -5.05 2.38
C GLU A 113 -5.83 -5.46 1.78
N THR A 114 -6.86 -4.64 1.96
CA THR A 114 -8.19 -4.95 1.45
C THR A 114 -8.21 -4.93 -0.08
N SER A 115 -7.60 -3.92 -0.71
CA SER A 115 -7.58 -3.83 -2.18
C SER A 115 -6.78 -4.95 -2.82
N CYS A 116 -5.66 -5.38 -2.21
CA CYS A 116 -4.87 -6.51 -2.69
C CYS A 116 -5.62 -7.83 -2.52
N ASN A 117 -6.33 -8.03 -1.40
CA ASN A 117 -7.08 -9.26 -1.15
C ASN A 117 -8.28 -9.40 -2.10
N GLU A 118 -9.04 -8.33 -2.34
CA GLU A 118 -10.12 -8.33 -3.33
C GLU A 118 -9.58 -8.53 -4.76
N TRP A 119 -8.41 -7.96 -5.07
CA TRP A 119 -7.78 -8.18 -6.37
C TRP A 119 -7.31 -9.63 -6.55
N ASN A 120 -6.61 -10.19 -5.57
CA ASN A 120 -6.13 -11.57 -5.59
C ASN A 120 -7.30 -12.54 -5.76
N LYS A 121 -8.40 -12.32 -5.03
CA LYS A 121 -9.62 -13.13 -5.16
C LYS A 121 -10.17 -13.11 -6.59
N LYS A 122 -10.28 -11.95 -7.23
CA LYS A 122 -10.72 -11.85 -8.63
C LYS A 122 -9.73 -12.51 -9.61
N MET A 123 -8.43 -12.41 -9.35
CA MET A 123 -7.39 -13.07 -10.16
C MET A 123 -7.51 -14.59 -10.05
N GLU A 124 -7.70 -15.13 -8.86
CA GLU A 124 -7.90 -16.56 -8.61
C GLU A 124 -9.18 -17.09 -9.29
N GLU A 125 -10.27 -16.33 -9.25
CA GLU A 125 -11.51 -16.65 -9.97
C GLU A 125 -11.32 -16.66 -11.50
N SER A 126 -10.40 -15.83 -12.01
CA SER A 126 -10.12 -15.70 -13.45
C SER A 126 -9.08 -16.70 -13.96
N GLN A 127 -8.17 -17.17 -13.09
CA GLN A 127 -7.10 -18.10 -13.43
C GLN A 127 -7.48 -19.53 -13.05
N SER A 128 -8.05 -20.29 -13.99
CA SER A 128 -8.41 -21.69 -13.79
C SER A 128 -7.21 -22.67 -13.67
N GLY A 129 -5.99 -22.18 -13.44
CA GLY A 129 -4.75 -22.93 -13.75
C GLY A 129 -3.67 -23.02 -12.67
N GLY A 130 -3.81 -22.39 -11.50
CA GLY A 130 -2.84 -22.51 -10.39
C GLY A 130 -1.38 -22.15 -10.72
N GLY A 131 -1.15 -21.37 -11.78
CA GLY A 131 0.18 -20.93 -12.18
C GLY A 131 0.75 -19.89 -11.22
N ALA A 132 2.09 -19.82 -11.13
CA ALA A 132 2.75 -18.76 -10.37
C ALA A 132 2.45 -17.40 -11.02
N LEU A 133 2.02 -16.43 -10.22
CA LEU A 133 1.73 -15.07 -10.70
C LEU A 133 3.04 -14.38 -11.13
N LEU A 134 3.06 -13.84 -12.35
CA LEU A 134 4.23 -13.13 -12.88
C LEU A 134 4.08 -11.61 -12.69
N LEU A 135 5.22 -10.91 -12.66
CA LEU A 135 5.23 -9.45 -12.58
C LEU A 135 4.52 -8.78 -13.77
N THR A 136 4.63 -9.38 -14.96
CA THR A 136 3.85 -8.99 -16.15
C THR A 136 2.36 -8.96 -15.87
N ASP A 137 1.85 -9.99 -15.19
CA ASP A 137 0.42 -10.15 -14.94
C ASP A 137 -0.06 -9.03 -14.01
N LEU A 138 0.70 -8.75 -12.94
CA LEU A 138 0.38 -7.64 -12.05
C LEU A 138 0.29 -6.30 -12.80
N ILE A 139 1.29 -5.97 -13.61
CA ILE A 139 1.37 -4.67 -14.29
C ILE A 139 0.27 -4.51 -15.34
N LEU A 140 -0.03 -5.57 -16.09
CA LEU A 140 -1.02 -5.53 -17.16
C LEU A 140 -2.45 -5.48 -16.62
N TRP A 141 -2.74 -6.20 -15.55
CA TRP A 141 -4.11 -6.38 -15.06
C TRP A 141 -4.55 -5.34 -14.04
N LEU A 142 -3.61 -4.77 -13.27
CA LEU A 142 -3.99 -3.83 -12.23
C LEU A 142 -4.72 -2.58 -12.76
N PRO A 143 -4.30 -1.93 -13.87
CA PRO A 143 -5.04 -0.80 -14.44
C PRO A 143 -6.46 -1.16 -14.85
N GLU A 144 -6.67 -2.35 -15.41
CA GLU A 144 -7.99 -2.86 -15.77
C GLU A 144 -8.87 -3.06 -14.54
N TRP A 145 -8.31 -3.67 -13.50
CA TRP A 145 -9.00 -3.85 -12.23
C TRP A 145 -9.40 -2.52 -11.59
N ILE A 146 -8.47 -1.56 -11.52
CA ILE A 146 -8.70 -0.22 -10.97
C ILE A 146 -9.77 0.54 -11.77
N SER A 147 -9.84 0.32 -13.08
CA SER A 147 -10.74 1.07 -13.96
C SER A 147 -12.20 0.76 -13.72
N SER A 148 -12.55 -0.34 -13.04
CA SER A 148 -13.94 -0.59 -12.67
C SER A 148 -14.42 0.38 -11.59
N ALA A 149 -15.67 0.86 -11.74
CA ALA A 149 -16.28 1.85 -10.85
C ALA A 149 -16.17 1.52 -9.35
N ASP A 150 -16.31 0.26 -8.97
CA ASP A 150 -16.24 -0.17 -7.57
C ASP A 150 -14.81 -0.09 -7.02
N ASN A 151 -13.81 -0.40 -7.84
CA ASN A 151 -12.41 -0.53 -7.45
C ASN A 151 -11.64 0.79 -7.50
N PHE A 152 -12.08 1.73 -8.33
CA PHE A 152 -11.50 3.06 -8.43
C PHE A 152 -11.43 3.77 -7.07
N ASN A 153 -12.43 3.52 -6.22
CA ASN A 153 -12.52 4.02 -4.86
C ASN A 153 -11.29 3.66 -4.00
N TRP A 154 -10.77 2.44 -4.14
CA TRP A 154 -9.53 2.05 -3.44
C TRP A 154 -8.29 2.74 -3.99
N TRP A 155 -8.17 2.90 -5.31
CA TRP A 155 -7.06 3.66 -5.89
C TRP A 155 -7.07 5.11 -5.40
N HIS A 156 -8.23 5.75 -5.41
CA HIS A 156 -8.37 7.13 -4.93
C HIS A 156 -8.06 7.21 -3.43
N THR A 157 -8.51 6.23 -2.65
CA THR A 157 -8.19 6.09 -1.22
C THR A 157 -6.69 5.98 -0.97
N VAL A 158 -6.00 5.06 -1.65
CA VAL A 158 -4.54 4.87 -1.54
C VAL A 158 -3.81 6.15 -1.96
N LYS A 159 -4.28 6.83 -3.01
CA LYS A 159 -3.72 8.10 -3.48
C LYS A 159 -3.87 9.22 -2.45
N LEU A 160 -5.04 9.38 -1.84
CA LEU A 160 -5.28 10.37 -0.79
C LEU A 160 -4.39 10.11 0.44
N LEU A 161 -4.39 8.88 0.94
CA LEU A 161 -3.60 8.49 2.11
C LEU A 161 -2.10 8.58 1.82
N GLY A 162 -1.66 8.11 0.65
CA GLY A 162 -0.28 8.17 0.19
C GLY A 162 0.22 9.59 -0.05
N ARG A 163 -0.65 10.59 -0.23
CA ARG A 163 -0.30 12.02 -0.31
C ARG A 163 -0.42 12.76 1.01
N ALA A 164 -1.13 12.20 1.98
CA ALA A 164 -1.26 12.80 3.29
C ALA A 164 0.10 12.85 3.98
N LYS A 165 0.33 13.84 4.86
CA LYS A 165 1.60 13.97 5.61
C LYS A 165 1.72 12.85 6.66
N ASP A 166 2.02 11.65 6.20
CA ASP A 166 2.42 10.50 6.99
C ASP A 166 3.95 10.47 7.04
N LYS A 167 4.51 10.35 8.25
CA LYS A 167 5.95 10.29 8.50
C LYS A 167 6.50 8.86 8.40
N ASP A 168 5.60 7.87 8.30
CA ASP A 168 5.94 6.45 8.34
C ASP A 168 5.73 5.79 6.98
N LEU A 169 5.17 6.49 6.01
CA LEU A 169 4.89 5.97 4.67
C LEU A 169 6.17 5.47 3.98
N GLU A 170 7.27 6.21 4.11
CA GLU A 170 8.56 5.81 3.55
C GLU A 170 9.03 4.49 4.17
N MET A 171 8.87 4.30 5.49
CA MET A 171 9.21 3.03 6.15
C MET A 171 8.34 1.88 5.64
N LYS A 172 7.07 2.14 5.31
CA LYS A 172 6.14 1.13 4.79
C LYS A 172 6.45 0.74 3.36
N ILE A 173 6.65 1.71 2.48
CA ILE A 173 7.14 1.48 1.11
C ILE A 173 8.41 0.64 1.14
N PHE A 174 9.34 0.98 2.03
CA PHE A 174 10.57 0.22 2.22
C PHE A 174 10.31 -1.23 2.61
N ARG A 175 9.46 -1.48 3.62
CA ARG A 175 9.08 -2.83 4.04
C ARG A 175 8.41 -3.61 2.92
N TYR A 176 7.52 -2.99 2.16
CA TYR A 176 6.81 -3.66 1.06
C TYR A 176 7.79 -4.11 -0.02
N ALA A 177 8.74 -3.26 -0.42
CA ALA A 177 9.76 -3.61 -1.39
C ALA A 177 10.74 -4.66 -0.85
N ARG A 178 11.22 -4.51 0.39
CA ARG A 178 12.15 -5.45 1.01
C ARG A 178 11.53 -6.83 1.20
N ASN A 179 10.25 -6.91 1.53
CA ASN A 179 9.55 -8.14 1.89
C ASN A 179 8.75 -8.72 0.72
N GLY A 180 8.97 -8.26 -0.52
CA GLY A 180 8.34 -8.88 -1.70
C GLY A 180 6.82 -8.68 -1.78
N GLN A 181 6.28 -7.65 -1.11
CA GLN A 181 4.87 -7.29 -1.21
C GLN A 181 4.63 -6.48 -2.49
N ALA A 182 4.91 -7.12 -3.64
CA ALA A 182 4.92 -6.52 -4.97
C ALA A 182 3.58 -5.87 -5.32
N ALA A 183 2.46 -6.50 -4.95
CA ALA A 183 1.12 -5.92 -5.15
C ALA A 183 0.97 -4.59 -4.41
N LYS A 184 1.29 -4.52 -3.12
CA LYS A 184 1.19 -3.28 -2.33
C LYS A 184 2.12 -2.19 -2.86
N LEU A 185 3.34 -2.55 -3.24
CA LEU A 185 4.29 -1.63 -3.87
C LEU A 185 3.75 -1.10 -5.20
N LEU A 186 3.19 -1.97 -6.04
CA LEU A 186 2.62 -1.62 -7.33
C LEU A 186 1.42 -0.66 -7.18
N TRP A 187 0.53 -0.93 -6.22
CA TRP A 187 -0.57 -0.02 -5.86
C TRP A 187 -0.07 1.40 -5.54
N LEU A 188 0.99 1.51 -4.73
CA LEU A 188 1.60 2.79 -4.40
C LEU A 188 2.30 3.45 -5.58
N LEU A 189 2.96 2.68 -6.45
CA LEU A 189 3.57 3.19 -7.66
C LEU A 189 2.54 3.77 -8.63
N PHE A 190 1.35 3.18 -8.75
CA PHE A 190 0.26 3.76 -9.55
C PHE A 190 -0.35 5.01 -8.91
N ALA A 191 -0.51 5.01 -7.57
CA ALA A 191 -1.21 6.07 -6.85
C ALA A 191 -0.35 7.31 -6.57
N VAL A 192 0.90 7.11 -6.17
CA VAL A 192 1.84 8.13 -5.68
C VAL A 192 3.28 7.88 -6.15
N PRO A 193 3.54 7.77 -7.47
CA PRO A 193 4.86 7.43 -8.00
C PRO A 193 5.96 8.42 -7.57
N ASP A 194 5.63 9.71 -7.47
CA ASP A 194 6.53 10.78 -7.05
C ASP A 194 7.10 10.58 -5.64
N ARG A 195 6.32 9.94 -4.76
CA ARG A 195 6.73 9.64 -3.38
C ARG A 195 7.59 8.39 -3.31
N VAL A 196 7.21 7.34 -4.05
CA VAL A 196 7.93 6.07 -4.07
C VAL A 196 9.29 6.20 -4.76
N LEU A 197 9.35 6.96 -5.85
CA LEU A 197 10.57 7.15 -6.66
C LEU A 197 11.40 8.37 -6.22
N SER A 198 11.08 8.97 -5.07
CA SER A 198 11.79 10.15 -4.58
C SER A 198 13.28 9.85 -4.34
N PRO A 199 14.21 10.73 -4.78
CA PRO A 199 15.64 10.56 -4.56
C PRO A 199 16.03 10.71 -3.07
N THR A 200 15.22 11.41 -2.27
CA THR A 200 15.50 11.64 -0.84
C THR A 200 14.86 10.60 0.09
N PHE A 201 14.46 9.45 -0.45
CA PHE A 201 13.68 8.43 0.26
C PHE A 201 14.38 7.92 1.53
N LEU A 202 15.70 7.67 1.50
CA LEU A 202 16.44 7.18 2.67
C LEU A 202 16.78 8.25 3.71
N HIS A 203 16.75 9.55 3.38
CA HIS A 203 16.98 10.57 4.40
C HIS A 203 15.97 10.46 5.55
N CYS A 204 14.73 10.07 5.22
CA CYS A 204 13.68 9.80 6.21
C CYS A 204 13.92 8.51 7.02
N LEU A 205 14.47 7.47 6.38
CA LEU A 205 14.68 6.15 6.99
C LEU A 205 15.91 6.08 7.88
N THR A 206 16.99 6.75 7.48
CA THR A 206 18.31 6.63 8.11
C THR A 206 18.36 7.28 9.49
N ARG A 207 17.56 8.33 9.71
CA ARG A 207 17.32 8.91 11.04
C ARG A 207 16.66 7.91 12.01
N ARG A 208 15.97 6.88 11.51
CA ARG A 208 15.22 5.89 12.31
C ARG A 208 15.90 4.54 12.42
N LEU A 209 16.66 4.14 11.41
CA LEU A 209 17.36 2.84 11.37
C LEU A 209 18.79 2.89 11.94
N GLU A 210 19.22 4.05 12.47
CA GLU A 210 20.57 4.26 13.03
C GLU A 210 21.71 3.78 12.11
N LEU A 211 21.48 3.81 10.79
CA LEU A 211 22.49 3.42 9.82
C LEU A 211 23.63 4.43 9.90
N GLN A 212 24.81 3.99 10.39
CA GLN A 212 26.01 4.81 10.62
C GLN A 212 26.70 5.28 9.33
N HIS A 213 25.96 5.67 8.30
CA HIS A 213 26.53 6.12 7.04
C HIS A 213 26.49 7.65 6.99
N SER A 214 27.63 8.27 7.22
CA SER A 214 27.81 9.72 7.39
C SER A 214 27.56 10.57 6.12
N ARG A 215 27.01 10.01 5.04
CA ARG A 215 26.80 10.68 3.74
C ARG A 215 25.60 10.12 2.95
N LEU A 216 24.41 10.17 3.54
CA LEU A 216 23.17 9.58 2.98
C LEU A 216 22.23 10.60 2.33
N GLU A 217 22.71 11.78 1.95
CA GLU A 217 21.83 12.90 1.61
C GLU A 217 20.94 12.65 0.37
N ASP A 218 21.28 11.69 -0.51
CA ASP A 218 20.53 11.42 -1.75
C ASP A 218 20.36 9.92 -2.09
N TYR A 219 20.15 9.04 -1.10
CA TYR A 219 19.94 7.62 -1.38
C TYR A 219 18.47 7.32 -1.77
N SER A 220 18.26 6.85 -3.00
CA SER A 220 16.92 6.41 -3.44
C SER A 220 16.59 4.99 -2.94
N LEU A 221 15.30 4.63 -2.95
CA LEU A 221 14.88 3.25 -2.69
C LEU A 221 15.57 2.25 -3.64
N ARG A 222 15.74 2.64 -4.92
CA ARG A 222 16.40 1.83 -5.94
C ARG A 222 17.87 1.57 -5.61
N ASP A 223 18.61 2.58 -5.16
CA ASP A 223 20.03 2.43 -4.82
C ASP A 223 20.19 1.48 -3.63
N PHE A 224 19.32 1.60 -2.64
CA PHE A 224 19.31 0.70 -1.49
C PHE A 224 19.03 -0.75 -1.88
N LEU A 225 17.95 -1.00 -2.63
CA LEU A 225 17.60 -2.36 -3.06
C LEU A 225 18.67 -2.96 -3.95
N THR A 226 19.33 -2.15 -4.79
CA THR A 226 20.46 -2.56 -5.63
C THR A 226 21.65 -2.98 -4.77
N SER A 227 21.99 -2.21 -3.74
CA SER A 227 23.05 -2.56 -2.79
C SER A 227 22.73 -3.86 -2.06
N GLN A 228 21.50 -4.02 -1.56
CA GLN A 228 21.06 -5.26 -0.91
C GLN A 228 21.12 -6.46 -1.84
N LEU A 229 20.70 -6.31 -3.09
CA LEU A 229 20.76 -7.38 -4.08
C LEU A 229 22.21 -7.79 -4.36
N ALA A 230 23.14 -6.83 -4.44
CA ALA A 230 24.55 -7.12 -4.62
C ALA A 230 25.13 -7.94 -3.46
N PHE A 231 24.75 -7.63 -2.21
CA PHE A 231 25.12 -8.44 -1.04
C PHE A 231 24.57 -9.86 -1.13
N VAL A 232 23.27 -10.02 -1.42
CA VAL A 232 22.65 -11.35 -1.53
C VAL A 232 23.30 -12.17 -2.65
N VAL A 233 23.60 -11.56 -3.80
CA VAL A 233 24.29 -12.25 -4.91
C VAL A 233 25.71 -12.64 -4.51
N ALA A 234 26.42 -11.81 -3.75
CA ALA A 234 27.73 -12.16 -3.21
C ALA A 234 27.61 -13.35 -2.26
N ASP A 235 26.70 -13.31 -1.29
CA ASP A 235 26.50 -14.38 -0.31
C ASP A 235 26.18 -15.72 -0.99
N ILE A 236 25.30 -15.73 -1.99
CA ILE A 236 25.01 -16.94 -2.79
C ILE A 236 26.27 -17.48 -3.47
N ARG A 237 27.13 -16.61 -4.01
CA ARG A 237 28.38 -17.04 -4.67
C ARG A 237 29.40 -17.62 -3.70
N TRP A 238 29.37 -17.19 -2.44
CA TRP A 238 30.26 -17.69 -1.40
C TRP A 238 29.72 -18.95 -0.72
N CYS A 239 28.46 -19.34 -0.98
CA CYS A 239 27.94 -20.61 -0.51
C CYS A 239 28.69 -21.78 -1.17
N SER A 240 29.08 -22.75 -0.37
CA SER A 240 29.75 -23.99 -0.78
C SER A 240 28.75 -25.15 -0.85
N ASP A 241 29.09 -26.23 -1.55
CA ASP A 241 28.25 -27.44 -1.67
C ASP A 241 27.91 -28.11 -0.32
N GLY A 242 28.55 -27.72 0.78
CA GLY A 242 28.28 -28.19 2.14
C GLY A 242 27.41 -27.26 2.99
N ASP A 243 26.99 -26.12 2.48
CA ASP A 243 26.14 -25.18 3.24
C ASP A 243 24.69 -25.68 3.35
N ASP A 244 23.99 -25.15 4.35
CA ASP A 244 22.59 -25.48 4.62
C ASP A 244 21.70 -25.19 3.39
N PRO A 245 21.04 -26.19 2.79
CA PRO A 245 20.13 -25.99 1.66
C PRO A 245 18.99 -25.01 1.97
N GLN A 246 18.56 -24.90 3.23
CA GLN A 246 17.53 -23.93 3.64
C GLN A 246 18.05 -22.49 3.56
N LEU A 247 19.32 -22.26 3.90
CA LEU A 247 19.95 -20.95 3.75
C LEU A 247 20.05 -20.54 2.28
N ILE A 248 20.54 -21.45 1.42
CA ILE A 248 20.65 -21.20 -0.03
C ILE A 248 19.28 -20.86 -0.61
N LYS A 249 18.25 -21.65 -0.25
CA LYS A 249 16.86 -21.39 -0.68
C LYS A 249 16.37 -20.01 -0.23
N SER A 250 16.60 -19.64 1.02
CA SER A 250 16.21 -18.33 1.57
C SER A 250 16.92 -17.16 0.85
N LEU A 251 18.20 -17.30 0.53
CA LEU A 251 18.95 -16.30 -0.24
C LEU A 251 18.43 -16.16 -1.67
N GLU A 252 18.11 -17.29 -2.31
CA GLU A 252 17.50 -17.33 -3.65
C GLU A 252 16.12 -16.66 -3.69
N GLU A 253 15.27 -16.94 -2.69
CA GLU A 253 13.98 -16.26 -2.51
C GLU A 253 14.19 -14.75 -2.32
N LYS A 254 15.16 -14.36 -1.48
CA LYS A 254 15.48 -12.94 -1.27
C LYS A 254 15.96 -12.25 -2.54
N ARG A 255 16.80 -12.92 -3.34
CA ARG A 255 17.26 -12.42 -4.64
C ARG A 255 16.09 -12.15 -5.56
N SER A 256 15.13 -13.07 -5.65
CA SER A 256 13.94 -12.92 -6.48
C SER A 256 13.06 -11.76 -6.03
N ILE A 257 12.83 -11.61 -4.72
CA ILE A 257 12.06 -10.51 -4.12
C ILE A 257 12.67 -9.14 -4.47
N LEU A 258 13.98 -9.00 -4.27
CA LEU A 258 14.69 -7.74 -4.54
C LEU A 258 14.70 -7.43 -6.05
N THR A 259 14.90 -8.45 -6.89
CA THR A 259 14.87 -8.32 -8.35
C THR A 259 13.49 -7.86 -8.83
N SER A 260 12.41 -8.48 -8.37
CA SER A 260 11.04 -8.09 -8.72
C SER A 260 10.72 -6.65 -8.32
N SER A 261 11.13 -6.26 -7.11
CA SER A 261 10.93 -4.89 -6.63
C SER A 261 11.72 -3.87 -7.46
N LEU A 262 12.97 -4.18 -7.81
CA LEU A 262 13.78 -3.31 -8.68
C LEU A 262 13.19 -3.17 -10.09
N LEU A 263 12.67 -4.26 -10.67
CA LEU A 263 11.98 -4.22 -11.96
C LEU A 263 10.74 -3.33 -11.91
N LEU A 264 9.94 -3.39 -10.84
CA LEU A 264 8.81 -2.48 -10.65
C LEU A 264 9.24 -1.02 -10.63
N LEU A 265 10.30 -0.70 -9.87
CA LEU A 265 10.81 0.66 -9.80
C LEU A 265 11.33 1.13 -11.16
N GLU A 266 12.01 0.26 -11.92
CA GLU A 266 12.50 0.58 -13.27
C GLU A 266 11.35 0.85 -14.25
N VAL A 267 10.30 0.02 -14.21
CA VAL A 267 9.10 0.23 -15.04
C VAL A 267 8.50 1.59 -14.78
N PHE A 268 8.31 1.96 -13.52
CA PHE A 268 7.69 3.25 -13.17
C PHE A 268 8.64 4.43 -13.36
N GLN A 269 9.95 4.24 -13.27
CA GLN A 269 10.92 5.27 -13.61
C GLN A 269 10.87 5.64 -15.10
N LYS A 270 10.65 4.66 -15.98
CA LYS A 270 10.61 4.87 -17.44
C LYS A 270 9.22 5.23 -17.96
N ALA A 271 8.19 4.54 -17.48
CA ALA A 271 6.82 4.60 -18.01
C ALA A 271 5.77 5.10 -17.00
N GLY A 272 6.15 5.36 -15.74
CA GLY A 272 5.21 5.59 -14.64
C GLY A 272 4.26 6.77 -14.87
N THR A 273 4.73 7.86 -15.47
CA THR A 273 3.88 9.02 -15.78
C THR A 273 2.75 8.65 -16.75
N GLN A 274 3.06 7.86 -17.79
CA GLN A 274 2.07 7.41 -18.77
C GLN A 274 1.10 6.41 -18.15
N LEU A 275 1.61 5.47 -17.35
CA LEU A 275 0.81 4.47 -16.64
C LEU A 275 -0.14 5.10 -15.61
N SER A 276 0.32 6.05 -14.80
CA SER A 276 -0.52 6.74 -13.81
C SER A 276 -1.58 7.63 -14.45
N ASN A 277 -1.30 8.21 -15.63
CA ASN A 277 -2.27 9.01 -16.38
C ASN A 277 -3.31 8.15 -17.10
N LEU A 278 -3.04 6.86 -17.31
CA LEU A 278 -3.98 5.94 -17.95
C LEU A 278 -5.26 5.78 -17.12
N ILE A 279 -5.15 5.67 -15.79
CA ILE A 279 -6.28 5.38 -14.90
C ILE A 279 -7.40 6.43 -15.01
N PRO A 280 -7.14 7.76 -14.84
CA PRO A 280 -8.16 8.79 -15.05
C PRO A 280 -8.83 8.74 -16.42
N ILE A 281 -8.04 8.52 -17.48
CA ILE A 281 -8.53 8.48 -18.87
C ILE A 281 -9.48 7.30 -19.07
N LEU A 282 -9.18 6.14 -18.48
CA LEU A 282 -10.01 4.94 -18.59
C LEU A 282 -11.38 5.13 -17.93
N LEU A 283 -11.43 5.82 -16.80
CA LEU A 283 -12.69 6.12 -16.10
C LEU A 283 -13.57 7.09 -16.86
N GLU A 284 -12.98 8.10 -17.51
CA GLU A 284 -13.73 9.00 -18.38
C GLU A 284 -14.35 8.24 -19.56
N LYS A 285 -13.62 7.29 -20.15
CA LYS A 285 -14.11 6.44 -21.24
C LYS A 285 -15.21 5.47 -20.80
N GLU A 286 -15.07 4.85 -19.62
CA GLU A 286 -16.07 3.95 -19.05
C GLU A 286 -17.40 4.70 -18.80
N LYS A 287 -17.33 5.91 -18.22
CA LYS A 287 -18.50 6.80 -18.05
C LYS A 287 -19.19 7.16 -19.36
N GLN A 288 -18.44 7.22 -20.46
CA GLN A 288 -18.94 7.56 -21.78
C GLN A 288 -19.42 6.33 -22.58
N HIS A 289 -19.39 5.13 -22.00
CA HIS A 289 -19.71 3.86 -22.69
C HIS A 289 -18.94 3.66 -24.01
N LEU A 290 -17.74 4.24 -24.12
CA LEU A 290 -16.92 4.10 -25.31
C LEU A 290 -16.24 2.72 -25.32
N SER A 291 -16.18 2.06 -26.48
CA SER A 291 -15.54 0.74 -26.59
C SER A 291 -14.08 0.83 -26.15
N SER A 292 -13.75 0.17 -25.04
CA SER A 292 -12.39 0.12 -24.53
C SER A 292 -11.55 -0.78 -25.44
N SER A 293 -10.54 -0.20 -26.11
CA SER A 293 -9.36 -0.97 -26.52
C SER A 293 -8.87 -1.77 -25.29
N PRO A 294 -8.44 -3.03 -25.44
CA PRO A 294 -8.00 -3.85 -24.31
C PRO A 294 -6.96 -3.07 -23.50
N ILE A 295 -7.23 -2.83 -22.21
CA ILE A 295 -6.38 -2.00 -21.34
C ILE A 295 -4.97 -2.58 -21.30
N ALA A 296 -4.85 -3.90 -21.26
CA ALA A 296 -3.59 -4.63 -21.37
C ALA A 296 -2.77 -4.25 -22.63
N GLN A 297 -3.40 -4.06 -23.79
CA GLN A 297 -2.69 -3.65 -25.02
C GLN A 297 -2.16 -2.21 -24.92
N GLN A 298 -2.90 -1.32 -24.27
CA GLN A 298 -2.45 0.06 -24.04
C GLN A 298 -1.27 0.08 -23.07
N VAL A 299 -1.33 -0.69 -21.98
CA VAL A 299 -0.22 -0.86 -21.03
C VAL A 299 0.99 -1.45 -21.75
N GLN A 300 0.81 -2.51 -22.54
CA GLN A 300 1.89 -3.11 -23.33
C GLN A 300 2.53 -2.09 -24.29
N THR A 301 1.74 -1.30 -25.01
CA THR A 301 2.24 -0.26 -25.92
C THR A 301 3.07 0.78 -25.17
N ILE A 302 2.62 1.18 -23.96
CA ILE A 302 3.36 2.09 -23.08
C ILE A 302 4.71 1.48 -22.67
N LEU A 303 4.73 0.20 -22.27
CA LEU A 303 5.95 -0.49 -21.85
C LEU A 303 6.94 -0.64 -23.02
N GLU A 304 6.45 -1.07 -24.19
CA GLU A 304 7.27 -1.21 -25.40
C GLU A 304 7.83 0.14 -25.85
N GLY A 305 7.01 1.20 -25.83
CA GLY A 305 7.43 2.57 -26.13
C GLY A 305 8.48 3.11 -25.15
N ALA A 306 8.48 2.61 -23.91
CA ALA A 306 9.50 2.91 -22.90
C ALA A 306 10.74 2.00 -22.96
N GLY A 307 10.81 1.08 -23.94
CA GLY A 307 11.92 0.14 -24.11
C GLY A 307 11.94 -0.99 -23.07
N ILE A 308 10.78 -1.37 -22.55
CA ILE A 308 10.61 -2.46 -21.57
C ILE A 308 9.88 -3.63 -22.25
N PRO A 309 10.60 -4.65 -22.75
CA PRO A 309 9.96 -5.81 -23.34
C PRO A 309 9.27 -6.64 -22.26
N LEU A 310 8.04 -7.13 -22.51
CA LEU A 310 7.29 -7.93 -21.52
C LEU A 310 8.06 -9.17 -21.04
N THR A 311 8.89 -9.76 -21.90
CA THR A 311 9.75 -10.91 -21.55
C THR A 311 10.75 -10.61 -20.44
N SER A 312 11.15 -9.34 -20.27
CA SER A 312 12.02 -8.91 -19.17
C SER A 312 11.34 -8.90 -17.80
N LEU A 313 10.00 -8.96 -17.79
CA LEU A 313 9.17 -8.92 -16.59
C LEU A 313 8.65 -10.32 -16.19
N ASN A 314 9.11 -11.39 -16.84
CA ASN A 314 8.78 -12.77 -16.50
C ASN A 314 9.51 -13.23 -15.22
N CYS A 315 9.35 -12.48 -14.14
CA CYS A 315 9.87 -12.80 -12.82
C CYS A 315 8.71 -13.30 -11.95
N PRO A 316 8.83 -14.50 -11.32
CA PRO A 316 7.80 -15.02 -10.45
C PRO A 316 7.71 -14.19 -9.17
N ILE A 317 6.48 -13.87 -8.76
CA ILE A 317 6.24 -13.15 -7.51
C ILE A 317 6.18 -14.15 -6.37
N ILE A 318 7.15 -14.04 -5.46
CA ILE A 318 7.16 -14.83 -4.23
C ILE A 318 6.26 -14.11 -3.23
N SER A 319 5.08 -14.67 -2.98
CA SER A 319 4.18 -14.19 -1.94
C SER A 319 4.70 -14.67 -0.57
N THR A 320 5.34 -13.78 0.18
CA THR A 320 5.59 -14.03 1.61
C THR A 320 4.41 -13.48 2.39
N GLN A 321 3.35 -14.29 2.51
CA GLN A 321 2.34 -14.04 3.55
C GLN A 321 3.02 -14.32 4.89
N ASP A 322 3.24 -13.26 5.66
CA ASP A 322 3.43 -13.28 7.12
C ASP A 322 4.77 -13.73 7.76
N SER A 323 5.84 -13.97 7.01
CA SER A 323 7.18 -14.04 7.61
C SER A 323 7.96 -12.75 7.37
N GLU A 324 8.08 -11.91 8.41
CA GLU A 324 9.23 -11.00 8.49
C GLU A 324 10.47 -11.89 8.51
N ILE A 325 11.08 -12.10 7.34
CA ILE A 325 12.37 -12.76 7.30
C ILE A 325 13.35 -11.77 7.90
N ASN A 326 13.60 -11.94 9.21
CA ASN A 326 14.58 -11.20 9.98
C ASN A 326 15.97 -11.61 9.50
N TYR A 327 16.38 -11.04 8.37
CA TYR A 327 17.78 -11.08 7.99
C TYR A 327 18.51 -10.13 8.93
N PRO A 328 19.49 -10.63 9.71
CA PRO A 328 20.39 -9.74 10.43
C PRO A 328 20.96 -8.76 9.39
N TYR A 329 21.03 -7.46 9.76
CA TYR A 329 21.86 -6.53 9.00
C TYR A 329 23.21 -7.18 8.78
N PRO A 330 23.84 -7.05 7.60
CA PRO A 330 25.23 -7.44 7.46
C PRO A 330 25.98 -6.66 8.54
N SER A 331 26.35 -7.36 9.61
CA SER A 331 27.35 -6.88 10.53
C SER A 331 28.54 -6.58 9.63
N GLY A 332 28.94 -5.31 9.55
CA GLY A 332 30.07 -4.87 8.75
C GLY A 332 31.22 -5.85 8.92
N PRO A 333 32.01 -6.06 7.86
CA PRO A 333 32.78 -7.29 7.60
C PRO A 333 33.18 -7.95 8.91
N ALA A 334 32.47 -9.02 9.27
CA ALA A 334 32.84 -9.80 10.42
C ALA A 334 34.34 -10.06 10.29
N ASN A 335 35.11 -9.68 11.30
CA ASN A 335 36.50 -10.05 11.47
C ASN A 335 36.58 -11.58 11.39
N ARG A 336 36.60 -12.13 10.18
CA ARG A 336 36.98 -13.50 9.90
C ARG A 336 38.48 -13.46 10.10
N ASN A 337 38.86 -13.73 11.35
CA ASN A 337 40.23 -13.93 11.78
C ASN A 337 40.99 -14.62 10.65
N MET A 338 41.99 -13.89 10.12
CA MET A 338 43.13 -14.49 9.47
C MET A 338 43.68 -15.54 10.44
N MET A 339 43.34 -16.81 10.21
CA MET A 339 44.23 -17.87 10.62
C MET A 339 45.47 -17.74 9.75
N HIS A 340 46.42 -16.94 10.24
CA HIS A 340 47.82 -17.06 9.87
C HIS A 340 48.23 -18.50 10.19
N GLY A 341 48.35 -19.32 9.16
CA GLY A 341 49.15 -20.54 9.23
C GLY A 341 50.58 -20.13 9.55
N HIS A 342 51.02 -20.43 10.77
CA HIS A 342 52.44 -20.51 11.07
C HIS A 342 52.93 -21.92 10.75
N TRP A 343 54.10 -21.92 10.12
CA TRP A 343 54.97 -23.01 9.71
C TRP A 343 55.17 -24.11 10.76
#